data_AF-A0A2E3UVI2-F1
#
_entry.id   AF-A0A2E3UVI2-F1
#
_cell.length_a   1.000
_cell.length_b   1.000
_cell.length_c   1.000
_cell.angle_alpha   90.00
_cell.angle_beta   90.00
_cell.angle_gamma   90.00
#
_symmetry.space_group_name_H-M   'P 1'
#
loop_
_entity.id
_entity.type
_entity.pdbx_description
1 polymer ?
#
loop_
_entity_poly.entity_id
_entity_poly.type
_entity_poly.pdbx_seq_one_letter_code
_entity_poly.pdbx_strand_id
1 'polypeptide(L)'
;MSIKIFIFYILSVIAMKESLLISSPFVLEIERKNEVKNICLDDVFLSKYPLIVQEMLQKGLFQEAIWYLEENLLSQNIEILKKMLEDIMKTKIIKTENLNKKRLQGATKPRVVDLPNNVKGVLKVNSLHPSSNYKSEVGAYKIDQLFRFSIVPMTVVTKFNNQLASIQYFVKDTKAASTKNGYQKSIKLNIFDFIIRNKDRNGENIILLDQREVAIDHGLSLRNRNYLGTFLNLSDSLKEKIFLRYDSVRFLSSSPKKNPEQFKGEKNLMERLKKITKEKMIIYLCPLLSEKKVSMIYNRIQKLFRYIEETNKTDI
;
A
#
# COMPACT_ATOMS: atom_id res chain seq x y z
N MET A 1 26.29 7.42 32.53
CA MET A 1 25.07 6.59 32.39
C MET A 1 25.34 5.28 33.10
N SER A 2 24.61 4.98 34.18
CA SER A 2 24.95 3.82 35.03
C SER A 2 24.60 2.50 34.32
N ILE A 3 25.40 1.47 34.57
CA ILE A 3 25.21 0.09 34.04
C ILE A 3 23.79 -0.41 34.33
N LYS A 4 23.18 0.00 35.44
CA LYS A 4 21.79 -0.34 35.79
C LYS A 4 20.76 0.17 34.77
N ILE A 5 20.95 1.36 34.21
CA ILE A 5 20.03 1.93 33.20
C ILE A 5 20.14 1.16 31.88
N PHE A 6 21.35 0.75 31.49
CA PHE A 6 21.58 -0.01 30.27
C PHE A 6 20.99 -1.43 30.34
N ILE A 7 21.13 -2.11 31.49
CA ILE A 7 20.53 -3.44 31.72
C ILE A 7 18.99 -3.36 31.70
N PHE A 8 18.40 -2.32 32.32
CA PHE A 8 16.95 -2.13 32.32
C PHE A 8 16.40 -1.89 30.91
N TYR A 9 17.15 -1.16 30.07
CA TYR A 9 16.80 -0.95 28.66
C TYR A 9 16.88 -2.25 27.84
N ILE A 10 17.91 -3.07 28.03
CA ILE A 10 18.01 -4.37 27.34
C ILE A 10 16.87 -5.32 27.76
N LEU A 11 16.58 -5.41 29.06
CA LEU A 11 15.53 -6.28 29.57
C LEU A 11 14.13 -5.86 29.11
N SER A 12 13.85 -4.55 29.02
CA SER A 12 12.58 -4.05 28.47
C SER A 12 12.42 -4.31 26.96
N VAL A 13 13.51 -4.25 26.18
CA VAL A 13 13.51 -4.62 24.76
C VAL A 13 13.29 -6.12 24.56
N ILE A 14 13.86 -6.97 25.43
CA ILE A 14 13.65 -8.43 25.40
C ILE A 14 12.20 -8.77 25.82
N ALA A 15 11.68 -8.18 26.88
CA ALA A 15 10.30 -8.38 27.32
C ALA A 15 9.25 -7.88 26.30
N MET A 16 9.55 -6.81 25.54
CA MET A 16 8.70 -6.40 24.41
C MET A 16 8.76 -7.41 23.24
N LYS A 17 9.90 -8.09 23.04
CA LYS A 17 10.00 -9.18 22.05
C LYS A 17 9.23 -10.42 22.47
N GLU A 18 9.22 -10.76 23.76
CA GLU A 18 8.51 -11.94 24.28
C GLU A 18 7.00 -11.72 24.44
N SER A 19 6.55 -10.50 24.77
CA SER A 19 5.11 -10.20 24.79
C SER A 19 4.47 -10.13 23.39
N LEU A 20 5.27 -9.96 22.34
CA LEU A 20 4.86 -10.17 20.94
C LEU A 20 4.87 -11.65 20.51
N LEU A 21 5.38 -12.55 21.35
CA LEU A 21 5.43 -13.99 21.15
C LEU A 21 4.38 -14.75 21.97
N ILE A 22 3.37 -14.05 22.53
CA ILE A 22 2.21 -14.69 23.17
C ILE A 22 1.42 -15.46 22.09
N SER A 23 1.73 -16.75 22.02
CA SER A 23 0.90 -17.88 21.58
C SER A 23 -0.30 -17.51 20.72
N SER A 24 -0.09 -17.48 19.40
CA SER A 24 -1.15 -17.80 18.45
C SER A 24 -1.41 -19.31 18.53
N PRO A 25 -2.57 -19.80 18.99
CA PRO A 25 -2.91 -21.22 18.92
C PRO A 25 -3.24 -21.68 17.49
N PHE A 26 -3.05 -20.82 16.48
CA PHE A 26 -3.23 -21.12 15.06
C PHE A 26 -1.93 -20.82 14.31
N VAL A 27 -0.83 -21.46 14.70
CA VAL A 27 0.23 -21.74 13.74
C VAL A 27 -0.13 -23.09 13.14
N LEU A 28 -0.88 -23.07 12.04
CA LEU A 28 -0.91 -24.21 11.13
C LEU A 28 0.55 -24.50 10.80
N GLU A 29 1.06 -25.61 11.31
CA GLU A 29 2.35 -26.16 10.95
C GLU A 29 2.24 -26.58 9.48
N ILE A 30 2.44 -25.62 8.59
CA ILE A 30 2.57 -25.85 7.15
C ILE A 30 3.95 -26.48 6.99
N GLU A 31 4.03 -27.78 7.30
CA GLU A 31 5.17 -28.59 6.95
C GLU A 31 5.41 -28.49 5.44
N ARG A 32 6.67 -28.17 5.12
CA ARG A 32 7.20 -27.84 3.80
C ARG A 32 7.19 -29.04 2.85
N LYS A 33 6.01 -29.46 2.38
CA LYS A 33 5.87 -30.14 1.10
C LYS A 33 5.17 -29.16 0.16
N ASN A 34 5.79 -28.92 -1.00
CA ASN A 34 5.45 -27.90 -2.00
C ASN A 34 4.03 -28.01 -2.64
N GLU A 35 3.10 -28.71 -1.99
CA GLU A 35 1.71 -28.73 -2.39
C GLU A 35 1.02 -27.51 -1.81
N VAL A 36 0.61 -26.64 -2.72
CA VAL A 36 -0.21 -25.47 -2.41
C VAL A 36 -1.58 -25.98 -1.97
N LYS A 37 -1.74 -26.32 -0.69
CA LYS A 37 -3.05 -26.62 -0.12
C LYS A 37 -3.84 -25.32 -0.04
N ASN A 38 -5.07 -25.34 -0.57
CA ASN A 38 -6.03 -24.28 -0.29
C ASN A 38 -6.12 -24.12 1.23
N ILE A 39 -6.03 -22.87 1.71
CA ILE A 39 -6.22 -22.60 3.13
C ILE A 39 -7.70 -22.90 3.41
N CYS A 40 -7.99 -23.88 4.26
CA CYS A 40 -9.36 -24.23 4.58
C CYS A 40 -10.00 -23.09 5.37
N LEU A 41 -11.03 -22.45 4.81
CA LEU A 41 -11.90 -21.52 5.53
C LEU A 41 -13.05 -22.35 6.12
N ASP A 42 -12.76 -23.10 7.19
CA ASP A 42 -13.79 -23.89 7.85
C ASP A 42 -14.84 -23.02 8.57
N ASP A 43 -15.99 -23.61 8.90
CA ASP A 43 -17.10 -22.90 9.55
C ASP A 43 -16.70 -22.32 10.91
N VAL A 44 -15.75 -22.96 11.61
CA VAL A 44 -15.21 -22.48 12.89
C VAL A 44 -14.38 -21.20 12.69
N PHE A 45 -13.63 -21.09 11.61
CA PHE A 45 -12.92 -19.88 11.24
C PHE A 45 -13.88 -18.78 10.79
N LEU A 46 -14.83 -19.12 9.91
CA LEU A 46 -15.79 -18.14 9.35
C LEU A 46 -16.72 -17.56 10.42
N SER A 47 -17.19 -18.37 11.37
CA SER A 47 -18.08 -17.93 12.46
C SER A 47 -17.49 -16.82 13.35
N LYS A 48 -16.18 -16.57 13.28
CA LYS A 48 -15.49 -15.46 13.98
C LYS A 48 -15.72 -14.10 13.33
N TYR A 49 -16.35 -14.05 12.16
CA TYR A 49 -16.54 -12.81 11.39
C TYR A 49 -18.02 -12.53 11.12
N PRO A 50 -18.41 -11.26 10.91
CA PRO A 50 -19.75 -10.92 10.45
C PRO A 50 -20.11 -11.64 9.14
N LEU A 51 -21.40 -11.94 8.93
CA LEU A 51 -21.90 -12.67 7.76
C LEU A 51 -21.39 -12.07 6.43
N ILE A 52 -21.43 -10.75 6.30
CA ILE A 52 -20.94 -10.04 5.10
C ILE A 52 -19.45 -10.32 4.83
N VAL A 53 -18.63 -10.45 5.87
CA VAL A 53 -17.21 -10.80 5.74
C VAL A 53 -17.07 -12.26 5.33
N GLN A 54 -17.88 -13.16 5.90
CA GLN A 54 -17.86 -14.57 5.50
C GLN A 54 -18.15 -14.73 4.00
N GLU A 55 -19.18 -14.05 3.50
CA GLU A 55 -19.53 -14.04 2.08
C GLU A 55 -18.40 -13.49 1.20
N MET A 56 -17.74 -12.41 1.63
CA MET A 56 -16.57 -11.86 0.94
C MET A 56 -15.43 -12.89 0.86
N LEU A 57 -15.11 -13.56 1.98
CA LEU A 57 -14.04 -14.56 2.05
C LEU A 57 -14.32 -15.78 1.15
N GLN A 58 -15.57 -16.26 1.12
CA GLN A 58 -15.99 -17.35 0.23
C GLN A 58 -15.83 -16.98 -1.26
N LYS A 59 -16.00 -15.69 -1.61
CA LYS A 59 -15.80 -15.15 -2.96
C LYS A 59 -14.33 -14.81 -3.30
N GLY A 60 -13.41 -15.00 -2.34
CA GLY A 60 -11.98 -14.65 -2.50
C GLY A 60 -11.69 -13.15 -2.37
N LEU A 61 -12.60 -12.37 -1.78
CA LEU A 61 -12.51 -10.91 -1.57
C LEU A 61 -11.84 -10.57 -0.23
N PHE A 62 -10.64 -11.11 -0.02
CA PHE A 62 -9.92 -10.99 1.25
C PHE A 62 -9.51 -9.54 1.55
N GLN A 63 -9.09 -8.77 0.55
CA GLN A 63 -8.63 -7.39 0.76
C GLN A 63 -9.80 -6.48 1.14
N GLU A 64 -10.94 -6.68 0.50
CA GLU A 64 -12.20 -5.99 0.73
C GLU A 64 -12.74 -6.32 2.12
N ALA A 65 -12.69 -7.59 2.52
CA ALA A 65 -13.01 -8.02 3.88
C ALA A 65 -12.12 -7.34 4.94
N ILE A 66 -10.81 -7.25 4.70
CA ILE A 66 -9.87 -6.55 5.60
C ILE A 66 -10.26 -5.07 5.72
N TRP A 67 -10.50 -4.40 4.59
CA TRP A 67 -10.90 -2.99 4.61
C TRP A 67 -12.24 -2.76 5.32
N TYR A 68 -13.21 -3.64 5.10
CA TYR A 68 -14.50 -3.58 5.81
C TYR A 68 -14.32 -3.66 7.32
N LEU A 69 -13.50 -4.61 7.80
CA LEU A 69 -13.23 -4.75 9.24
C LEU A 69 -12.47 -3.54 9.81
N GLU A 70 -11.50 -2.99 9.07
CA GLU A 70 -10.74 -1.82 9.48
C GLU A 70 -11.62 -0.57 9.64
N GLU A 71 -12.60 -0.38 8.76
CA GLU A 71 -13.50 0.78 8.79
C GLU A 71 -14.57 0.69 9.86
N ASN A 72 -15.04 -0.52 10.13
CA ASN A 72 -16.03 -0.77 11.18
C ASN A 72 -15.40 -0.99 12.57
N LEU A 73 -14.07 -0.78 12.69
CA LEU A 73 -13.30 -0.94 13.94
C LEU A 73 -13.45 -2.33 14.59
N LEU A 74 -13.73 -3.35 13.76
CA LEU A 74 -13.91 -4.74 14.21
C LEU A 74 -12.54 -5.40 14.29
N SER A 75 -11.78 -5.07 15.34
CA SER A 75 -10.36 -5.41 15.47
C SER A 75 -10.08 -6.90 15.72
N GLN A 76 -11.07 -7.65 16.19
CA GLN A 76 -10.90 -9.06 16.50
C GLN A 76 -10.62 -9.82 15.19
N ASN A 77 -9.45 -10.45 15.11
CA ASN A 77 -8.98 -11.29 14.01
C ASN A 77 -8.56 -10.60 12.69
N ILE A 78 -8.54 -9.27 12.57
CA ILE A 78 -8.04 -8.60 11.35
C ILE A 78 -6.61 -9.03 11.01
N GLU A 79 -5.73 -9.09 12.01
CA GLU A 79 -4.33 -9.46 11.79
C GLU A 79 -4.17 -10.92 11.35
N ILE A 80 -5.06 -11.81 11.80
CA ILE A 80 -5.11 -13.21 11.32
C ILE A 80 -5.49 -13.23 9.84
N LEU A 81 -6.51 -12.45 9.44
CA LEU A 81 -6.94 -12.36 8.05
C LEU A 81 -5.86 -11.74 7.15
N LYS A 82 -5.19 -10.68 7.60
CA LYS A 82 -4.05 -10.08 6.90
C LYS A 82 -2.91 -11.07 6.72
N LYS A 83 -2.57 -11.81 7.78
CA LYS A 83 -1.53 -12.83 7.73
C LYS A 83 -1.88 -13.94 6.75
N MET A 84 -3.12 -14.42 6.79
CA MET A 84 -3.62 -15.43 5.85
C MET A 84 -3.54 -14.95 4.40
N LEU A 85 -3.99 -13.72 4.11
CA LEU A 85 -3.86 -13.16 2.75
C LEU A 85 -2.39 -13.00 2.35
N GLU A 86 -1.51 -12.55 3.26
CA GLU A 86 -0.07 -12.43 2.98
C GLU A 86 0.54 -13.79 2.62
N ASP A 87 0.14 -14.85 3.31
CA ASP A 87 0.60 -16.21 3.05
C ASP A 87 0.06 -16.74 1.71
N ILE A 88 -1.22 -16.49 1.38
CA ILE A 88 -1.79 -16.76 0.05
C ILE A 88 -0.98 -16.06 -1.04
N MET A 89 -0.70 -14.76 -0.86
CA MET A 89 0.03 -13.93 -1.82
C MET A 89 1.50 -14.34 -2.00
N LYS A 90 2.08 -15.04 -1.00
CA LYS A 90 3.46 -15.57 -1.05
C LYS A 90 3.54 -17.02 -1.53
N THR A 91 2.41 -17.70 -1.69
CA THR A 91 2.41 -19.08 -2.20
C THR A 91 3.01 -19.17 -3.60
N LYS A 92 3.46 -20.36 -3.96
CA LYS A 92 3.91 -20.64 -5.32
C LYS A 92 2.74 -20.42 -6.28
N ILE A 93 2.97 -19.61 -7.31
CA ILE A 93 1.98 -19.30 -8.33
C ILE A 93 1.51 -20.61 -8.98
N ILE A 94 0.21 -20.91 -8.84
CA ILE A 94 -0.39 -22.20 -9.23
C ILE A 94 -0.43 -22.31 -10.75
N LYS A 95 -0.99 -21.28 -11.40
CA LYS A 95 -1.11 -21.16 -12.85
C LYS A 95 -0.93 -19.70 -13.21
N THR A 96 -0.11 -19.45 -14.23
CA THR A 96 -0.27 -18.24 -15.02
C THR A 96 -1.31 -18.60 -16.08
N GLU A 97 -2.55 -18.14 -15.97
CA GLU A 97 -3.50 -18.20 -17.10
C GLU A 97 -2.74 -17.79 -18.37
N ASN A 98 -2.85 -18.61 -19.44
CA ASN A 98 -2.22 -18.43 -20.75
C ASN A 98 -1.54 -17.06 -20.92
N LEU A 99 -0.21 -16.99 -20.73
CA LEU A 99 0.62 -15.76 -20.71
C LEU A 99 0.39 -14.80 -21.90
N ASN A 100 -0.33 -15.26 -22.92
CA ASN A 100 -0.65 -14.56 -24.15
C ASN A 100 -2.08 -13.95 -24.20
N LYS A 101 -3.03 -14.28 -23.31
CA LYS A 101 -4.45 -13.91 -23.51
C LYS A 101 -4.94 -12.65 -22.80
N LYS A 102 -4.25 -12.12 -21.78
CA LYS A 102 -4.65 -10.85 -21.14
C LYS A 102 -3.48 -10.13 -20.48
N ARG A 103 -2.52 -9.65 -21.29
CA ARG A 103 -1.54 -8.68 -20.79
C ARG A 103 -2.29 -7.43 -20.40
N LEU A 104 -2.13 -6.99 -19.15
CA LEU A 104 -2.58 -5.68 -18.76
C LEU A 104 -1.78 -4.65 -19.57
N GLN A 105 -2.44 -3.56 -19.97
CA GLN A 105 -1.76 -2.46 -20.63
C GLN A 105 -0.71 -1.86 -19.68
N GLY A 106 0.38 -1.32 -20.24
CA GLY A 106 1.44 -0.67 -19.47
C GLY A 106 2.85 -1.07 -19.89
N ALA A 107 3.82 -0.20 -19.59
CA ALA A 107 5.20 -0.34 -20.04
C ALA A 107 5.91 -1.59 -19.48
N THR A 108 5.50 -2.07 -18.31
CA THR A 108 6.15 -3.19 -17.60
C THR A 108 5.52 -4.55 -17.88
N LYS A 109 4.47 -4.59 -18.73
CA LYS A 109 3.71 -5.80 -19.08
C LYS A 109 3.29 -6.62 -17.84
N PRO A 110 2.56 -6.03 -16.88
CA PRO A 110 2.11 -6.73 -15.69
C PRO A 110 1.22 -7.94 -16.04
N ARG A 111 1.24 -8.96 -15.19
CA ARG A 111 0.51 -10.22 -15.40
C ARG A 111 -0.48 -10.45 -14.27
N VAL A 112 -1.72 -10.80 -14.59
CA VAL A 112 -2.65 -11.33 -13.59
C VAL A 112 -2.33 -12.81 -13.38
N VAL A 113 -2.27 -13.25 -12.13
CA VAL A 113 -2.00 -14.64 -11.74
C VAL A 113 -3.06 -15.13 -10.77
N ASP A 114 -3.39 -16.42 -10.84
CA ASP A 114 -4.28 -17.07 -9.89
C ASP A 114 -3.48 -17.65 -8.72
N LEU A 115 -4.02 -17.44 -7.52
CA LEU A 115 -3.51 -17.88 -6.24
C LEU A 115 -4.55 -18.78 -5.57
N PRO A 116 -4.22 -19.46 -4.46
CA PRO A 116 -5.19 -20.20 -3.66
C PRO A 116 -6.43 -19.40 -3.31
N ASN A 117 -7.52 -20.10 -2.99
CA ASN A 117 -8.74 -19.49 -2.45
C ASN A 117 -9.36 -18.43 -3.38
N ASN A 118 -9.27 -18.63 -4.69
CA ASN A 118 -9.82 -17.72 -5.71
C ASN A 118 -9.26 -16.28 -5.66
N VAL A 119 -8.11 -16.11 -5.00
CA VAL A 119 -7.38 -14.85 -4.96
C VAL A 119 -6.67 -14.66 -6.30
N LYS A 120 -6.70 -13.43 -6.82
CA LYS A 120 -5.92 -13.03 -7.99
C LYS A 120 -4.88 -11.98 -7.59
N GLY A 121 -3.73 -12.00 -8.24
CA GLY A 121 -2.65 -11.03 -8.02
C GLY A 121 -2.13 -10.43 -9.31
N VAL A 122 -1.64 -9.19 -9.24
CA VAL A 122 -0.88 -8.52 -10.30
C VAL A 122 0.59 -8.71 -10.04
N LEU A 123 1.22 -9.58 -10.81
CA LEU A 123 2.65 -9.86 -10.78
C LEU A 123 3.41 -8.84 -11.64
N LYS A 124 4.39 -8.17 -11.02
CA LYS A 124 5.36 -7.28 -11.68
C LYS A 124 6.77 -7.79 -11.41
N VAL A 125 7.37 -8.37 -12.44
CA VAL A 125 8.75 -8.86 -12.38
C VAL A 125 9.71 -7.67 -12.41
N ASN A 126 10.71 -7.68 -11.53
CA ASN A 126 11.73 -6.64 -11.50
C ASN A 126 12.50 -6.63 -12.84
N SER A 127 12.63 -5.46 -13.45
CA SER A 127 13.32 -5.28 -14.72
C SER A 127 14.16 -4.00 -14.69
N LEU A 128 14.88 -3.72 -15.77
CA LEU A 128 15.60 -2.45 -15.93
C LEU A 128 14.66 -1.24 -16.09
N HIS A 129 13.39 -1.47 -16.42
CA HIS A 129 12.42 -0.38 -16.57
C HIS A 129 12.19 0.30 -15.21
N PRO A 130 12.23 1.65 -15.14
CA PRO A 130 12.17 2.37 -13.86
C PRO A 130 10.88 2.13 -13.06
N SER A 131 9.77 1.81 -13.72
CA SER A 131 8.51 1.47 -13.03
C SER A 131 8.38 0.00 -12.62
N SER A 132 9.36 -0.87 -12.92
CA SER A 132 9.37 -2.27 -12.44
C SER A 132 9.99 -2.43 -11.05
N ASN A 133 10.13 -1.36 -10.27
CA ASN A 133 10.79 -1.40 -8.97
C ASN A 133 9.88 -2.02 -7.89
N TYR A 134 10.03 -3.33 -7.66
CA TYR A 134 9.26 -4.07 -6.66
C TYR A 134 9.38 -3.49 -5.24
N LYS A 135 10.53 -2.88 -4.88
CA LYS A 135 10.70 -2.26 -3.56
C LYS A 135 9.82 -1.03 -3.37
N SER A 136 9.55 -0.29 -4.46
CA SER A 136 8.65 0.85 -4.40
C SER A 136 7.18 0.40 -4.28
N GLU A 137 6.79 -0.66 -4.99
CA GLU A 137 5.45 -1.25 -4.89
C GLU A 137 5.15 -1.76 -3.47
N VAL A 138 6.00 -2.65 -2.95
CA VAL A 138 5.84 -3.19 -1.59
C VAL A 138 6.03 -2.09 -0.55
N GLY A 139 6.90 -1.10 -0.81
CA GLY A 139 7.18 0.01 0.09
C GLY A 139 5.98 0.93 0.26
N ALA A 140 5.25 1.20 -0.83
CA ALA A 140 4.01 1.94 -0.79
C ALA A 140 2.96 1.22 0.08
N TYR A 141 2.79 -0.10 -0.08
CA TYR A 141 1.89 -0.88 0.77
C TYR A 141 2.31 -0.88 2.25
N LYS A 142 3.60 -1.04 2.55
CA LYS A 142 4.08 -0.98 3.95
C LYS A 142 3.86 0.40 4.57
N ILE A 143 4.02 1.48 3.80
CA ILE A 143 3.71 2.84 4.26
C ILE A 143 2.20 3.01 4.48
N ASP A 144 1.37 2.49 3.58
CA ASP A 144 -0.09 2.44 3.74
C ASP A 144 -0.49 1.78 5.07
N GLN A 145 0.05 0.59 5.36
CA GLN A 145 -0.21 -0.15 6.59
C GLN A 145 0.28 0.57 7.84
N LEU A 146 1.48 1.15 7.81
CA LEU A 146 2.07 1.85 8.95
C LEU A 146 1.21 3.02 9.41
N PHE A 147 0.56 3.71 8.47
CA PHE A 147 -0.25 4.90 8.73
C PHE A 147 -1.75 4.67 8.62
N ARG A 148 -2.18 3.46 8.29
CA ARG A 148 -3.57 3.06 8.07
C ARG A 148 -4.25 4.02 7.09
N PHE A 149 -3.67 4.14 5.90
CA PHE A 149 -4.35 4.81 4.78
C PHE A 149 -5.49 3.92 4.25
N SER A 150 -5.26 2.60 4.16
CA SER A 150 -6.21 1.61 3.66
C SER A 150 -6.68 1.90 2.22
N ILE A 151 -5.72 2.29 1.37
CA ILE A 151 -5.93 2.61 -0.05
C ILE A 151 -5.01 1.82 -0.98
N VAL A 152 -3.93 1.20 -0.48
CA VAL A 152 -3.05 0.36 -1.30
C VAL A 152 -3.38 -1.12 -1.06
N PRO A 153 -3.71 -1.90 -2.11
CA PRO A 153 -3.93 -3.33 -1.95
C PRO A 153 -2.68 -4.04 -1.44
N MET A 154 -2.88 -5.17 -0.74
CA MET A 154 -1.79 -5.97 -0.21
C MET A 154 -0.76 -6.28 -1.29
N THR A 155 0.49 -5.90 -1.02
CA THR A 155 1.59 -6.07 -1.97
C THR A 155 2.77 -6.72 -1.27
N VAL A 156 3.21 -7.87 -1.77
CA VAL A 156 4.30 -8.65 -1.15
C VAL A 156 5.45 -8.85 -2.13
N VAL A 157 6.65 -9.09 -1.58
CA VAL A 157 7.79 -9.56 -2.37
C VAL A 157 7.59 -11.04 -2.66
N THR A 158 7.84 -11.45 -3.90
CA THR A 158 7.84 -12.85 -4.31
C THR A 158 8.99 -13.13 -5.27
N LYS A 159 9.16 -14.40 -5.67
CA LYS A 159 10.07 -14.82 -6.72
C LYS A 159 9.29 -15.43 -7.88
N PHE A 160 9.62 -15.03 -9.10
CA PHE A 160 9.08 -15.61 -10.33
C PHE A 160 10.22 -15.89 -11.30
N ASN A 161 10.39 -17.14 -11.73
CA ASN A 161 11.51 -17.59 -12.55
C ASN A 161 12.88 -17.13 -11.99
N ASN A 162 13.10 -17.34 -10.70
CA ASN A 162 14.31 -16.92 -9.96
C ASN A 162 14.58 -15.41 -9.91
N GLN A 163 13.68 -14.57 -10.42
CA GLN A 163 13.78 -13.12 -10.34
C GLN A 163 12.88 -12.58 -9.23
N LEU A 164 13.33 -11.52 -8.54
CA LEU A 164 12.51 -10.81 -7.57
C LEU A 164 11.35 -10.11 -8.30
N ALA A 165 10.18 -10.15 -7.68
CA ALA A 165 8.98 -9.53 -8.17
C ALA A 165 8.17 -8.95 -7.01
N SER A 166 7.24 -8.07 -7.34
CA SER A 166 6.13 -7.74 -6.45
C SER A 166 4.87 -8.40 -6.97
N ILE A 167 4.03 -8.89 -6.07
CA ILE A 167 2.67 -9.32 -6.38
C ILE A 167 1.70 -8.49 -5.52
N GLN A 168 0.78 -7.81 -6.18
CA GLN A 168 -0.23 -6.96 -5.56
C GLN A 168 -1.60 -7.61 -5.69
N TYR A 169 -2.43 -7.57 -4.66
CA TYR A 169 -3.79 -8.12 -4.70
C TYR A 169 -4.59 -7.45 -5.82
N PHE A 170 -5.27 -8.26 -6.66
CA PHE A 170 -6.10 -7.75 -7.75
C PHE A 170 -7.53 -7.51 -7.24
N VAL A 171 -7.86 -6.24 -7.01
CA VAL A 171 -9.20 -5.80 -6.59
C VAL A 171 -10.17 -5.91 -7.78
N LYS A 172 -11.24 -6.70 -7.61
CA LYS A 172 -12.23 -6.98 -8.66
C LYS A 172 -13.29 -5.87 -8.72
N ASP A 173 -14.06 -5.85 -9.81
CA ASP A 173 -15.24 -4.96 -9.97
C ASP A 173 -14.96 -3.47 -9.82
N THR A 174 -13.76 -3.04 -10.23
CA THR A 174 -13.32 -1.65 -10.15
C THR A 174 -13.43 -0.92 -11.48
N LYS A 175 -13.46 0.42 -11.42
CA LYS A 175 -13.37 1.31 -12.59
C LYS A 175 -12.18 2.26 -12.43
N ALA A 176 -11.44 2.54 -13.50
CA ALA A 176 -10.39 3.57 -13.44
C ALA A 176 -11.01 4.95 -13.13
N ALA A 177 -10.36 5.75 -12.29
CA ALA A 177 -10.86 7.07 -11.92
C ALA A 177 -10.95 8.03 -13.12
N SER A 178 -10.13 7.81 -14.14
CA SER A 178 -10.19 8.49 -15.45
C SER A 178 -11.54 8.34 -16.16
N THR A 179 -12.32 7.30 -15.85
CA THR A 179 -13.66 7.07 -16.42
C THR A 179 -14.75 7.87 -15.72
N LYS A 180 -14.45 8.47 -14.55
CA LYS A 180 -15.39 9.27 -13.76
C LYS A 180 -15.16 10.76 -14.08
N ASN A 181 -16.10 11.36 -14.82
CA ASN A 181 -16.08 12.80 -15.10
C ASN A 181 -16.05 13.60 -13.80
N GLY A 182 -15.18 14.61 -13.73
CA GLY A 182 -15.05 15.48 -12.56
C GLY A 182 -14.46 14.79 -11.32
N TYR A 183 -13.82 13.63 -11.46
CA TYR A 183 -13.15 12.98 -10.35
C TYR A 183 -12.12 13.90 -9.67
N GLN A 184 -12.20 13.96 -8.35
CA GLN A 184 -11.26 14.69 -7.49
C GLN A 184 -10.61 13.71 -6.51
N LYS A 185 -9.29 13.83 -6.35
CA LYS A 185 -8.55 13.01 -5.39
C LYS A 185 -8.92 13.38 -3.96
N SER A 186 -9.11 12.37 -3.11
CA SER A 186 -9.26 12.58 -1.68
C SER A 186 -8.02 13.22 -1.06
N ILE A 187 -8.22 13.94 0.06
CA ILE A 187 -7.14 14.48 0.89
C ILE A 187 -6.19 13.36 1.34
N LYS A 188 -6.75 12.21 1.71
CA LYS A 188 -6.01 11.00 2.09
C LYS A 188 -5.03 10.56 1.00
N LEU A 189 -5.46 10.47 -0.25
CA LEU A 189 -4.60 10.09 -1.37
C LEU A 189 -3.55 11.15 -1.68
N ASN A 190 -3.89 12.44 -1.58
CA ASN A 190 -2.92 13.53 -1.75
C ASN A 190 -1.80 13.47 -0.69
N ILE A 191 -2.15 13.26 0.57
CA ILE A 191 -1.19 13.07 1.67
C ILE A 191 -0.31 11.85 1.39
N PHE A 192 -0.90 10.71 1.01
CA PHE A 192 -0.16 9.50 0.70
C PHE A 192 0.86 9.71 -0.42
N ASP A 193 0.43 10.23 -1.57
CA ASP A 193 1.29 10.47 -2.72
C ASP A 193 2.40 11.49 -2.43
N PHE A 194 2.13 12.51 -1.60
CA PHE A 194 3.15 13.44 -1.13
C PHE A 194 4.23 12.73 -0.30
N ILE A 195 3.83 11.89 0.66
CA ILE A 195 4.74 11.14 1.53
C ILE A 195 5.63 10.18 0.72
N ILE A 196 5.03 9.39 -0.18
CA ILE A 196 5.78 8.44 -1.02
C ILE A 196 6.44 9.09 -2.24
N ARG A 197 6.15 10.37 -2.49
CA ARG A 197 6.59 11.14 -3.67
C ARG A 197 6.21 10.45 -4.97
N ASN A 198 4.95 10.03 -5.09
CA ASN A 198 4.44 9.50 -6.34
C ASN A 198 4.08 10.64 -7.30
N LYS A 199 4.91 10.87 -8.31
CA LYS A 199 4.66 11.89 -9.35
C LYS A 199 3.97 11.32 -10.59
N ASP A 200 3.74 10.01 -10.64
CA ASP A 200 3.06 9.38 -11.76
C ASP A 200 1.62 8.98 -11.42
N ARG A 201 1.07 9.52 -10.31
CA ARG A 201 -0.36 9.37 -10.03
C ARG A 201 -1.15 10.03 -11.16
N ASN A 202 -2.02 9.26 -11.79
CA ASN A 202 -2.88 9.67 -12.90
C ASN A 202 -4.22 8.91 -12.75
N GLY A 203 -5.23 9.22 -13.56
CA GLY A 203 -6.57 8.64 -13.43
C GLY A 203 -6.63 7.12 -13.69
N GLU A 204 -5.66 6.56 -14.42
CA GLU A 204 -5.53 5.11 -14.65
C GLU A 204 -4.84 4.39 -13.49
N ASN A 205 -4.04 5.12 -12.70
CA ASN A 205 -3.35 4.61 -11.51
C ASN A 205 -4.21 4.68 -10.24
N ILE A 206 -5.49 5.00 -10.39
CA ILE A 206 -6.48 4.98 -9.31
C ILE A 206 -7.66 4.18 -9.83
N ILE A 207 -8.01 3.12 -9.12
CA ILE A 207 -9.22 2.36 -9.39
C ILE A 207 -10.24 2.65 -8.28
N LEU A 208 -11.51 2.70 -8.65
CA LEU A 208 -12.63 2.96 -7.78
C LEU A 208 -13.36 1.65 -7.54
N LEU A 209 -13.40 1.22 -6.28
CA LEU A 209 -14.29 0.16 -5.79
C LEU A 209 -15.49 0.87 -5.15
N ASP A 210 -16.59 0.94 -5.87
CA ASP A 210 -17.71 1.84 -5.58
C ASP A 210 -17.29 3.32 -5.50
N GLN A 211 -17.09 3.84 -4.28
CA GLN A 211 -16.58 5.19 -4.01
C GLN A 211 -15.21 5.18 -3.32
N ARG A 212 -14.67 4.00 -2.98
CA ARG A 212 -13.33 3.89 -2.38
C ARG A 212 -12.27 4.09 -3.45
N GLU A 213 -11.33 4.98 -3.17
CA GLU A 213 -10.10 5.09 -3.93
C GLU A 213 -9.13 3.96 -3.58
N VAL A 214 -8.68 3.26 -4.61
CA VAL A 214 -7.63 2.24 -4.50
C VAL A 214 -6.46 2.68 -5.37
N ALA A 215 -5.34 2.97 -4.71
CA ALA A 215 -4.11 3.41 -5.33
C ALA A 215 -3.30 2.21 -5.81
N ILE A 216 -2.92 2.21 -7.09
CA ILE A 216 -2.08 1.17 -7.72
C ILE A 216 -0.86 1.80 -8.41
N ASP A 217 0.01 0.95 -8.95
CA ASP A 217 1.18 1.33 -9.74
C ASP A 217 2.15 2.33 -9.08
N HIS A 218 2.84 1.89 -8.03
CA HIS A 218 3.76 2.70 -7.26
C HIS A 218 5.22 2.54 -7.67
N GLY A 219 5.53 1.86 -8.78
CA GLY A 219 6.90 1.59 -9.23
C GLY A 219 7.80 2.83 -9.38
N LEU A 220 7.21 3.99 -9.71
CA LEU A 220 7.93 5.28 -9.83
C LEU A 220 7.99 6.10 -8.53
N SER A 221 7.40 5.61 -7.43
CA SER A 221 7.46 6.25 -6.10
C SER A 221 8.78 5.97 -5.39
N LEU A 222 9.04 6.66 -4.26
CA LEU A 222 10.18 6.41 -3.35
C LEU A 222 11.57 6.52 -4.02
N ARG A 223 11.66 7.27 -5.12
CA ARG A 223 12.91 7.56 -5.83
C ARG A 223 13.56 8.85 -5.30
N ASN A 224 14.90 8.86 -5.28
CA ASN A 224 15.68 10.06 -4.93
C ASN A 224 15.46 11.17 -5.98
N ARG A 225 15.41 10.77 -7.25
CA ARG A 225 15.09 11.63 -8.39
C ARG A 225 14.02 10.94 -9.22
N ASN A 226 12.99 11.69 -9.59
CA ASN A 226 11.91 11.22 -10.46
C ASN A 226 11.79 12.18 -11.65
N TYR A 227 12.77 12.10 -12.55
CA TYR A 227 12.84 12.93 -13.76
C TYR A 227 11.63 12.67 -14.66
N LEU A 228 11.28 11.40 -14.87
CA LEU A 228 10.14 11.00 -15.69
C LEU A 228 8.83 11.61 -15.18
N GLY A 229 8.50 11.46 -13.88
CA GLY A 229 7.30 12.09 -13.32
C GLY A 229 7.34 13.62 -13.35
N THR A 230 8.52 14.23 -13.27
CA THR A 230 8.65 15.69 -13.42
C THR A 230 8.39 16.13 -14.87
N PHE A 231 8.89 15.38 -15.84
CA PHE A 231 8.65 15.60 -17.26
C PHE A 231 7.17 15.41 -17.62
N LEU A 232 6.52 14.36 -17.09
CA LEU A 232 5.08 14.12 -17.29
C LEU A 232 4.23 15.27 -16.74
N ASN A 233 4.52 15.75 -15.52
CA ASN A 233 3.82 16.91 -14.96
C ASN A 233 4.02 18.18 -15.79
N LEU A 234 5.24 18.39 -16.32
CA LEU A 234 5.51 19.52 -17.21
C LEU A 234 4.74 19.41 -18.52
N SER A 235 4.70 18.20 -19.10
CA SER A 235 3.94 17.93 -20.32
C SER A 235 2.45 18.20 -20.14
N ASP A 236 1.86 17.75 -19.04
CA ASP A 236 0.44 17.97 -18.77
C ASP A 236 0.13 19.44 -18.47
N SER A 237 1.02 20.16 -17.77
CA SER A 237 0.88 21.61 -17.58
C SER A 237 0.98 22.40 -18.90
N LEU A 238 1.81 21.94 -19.85
CA LEU A 238 1.86 22.54 -21.17
C LEU A 238 0.57 22.26 -21.95
N LYS A 239 0.10 21.02 -21.95
CA LYS A 239 -1.16 20.62 -22.62
C LYS A 239 -2.35 21.42 -22.12
N GLU A 240 -2.47 21.62 -20.81
CA GLU A 240 -3.52 22.45 -20.20
C GLU A 240 -3.52 23.87 -20.77
N LYS A 241 -2.35 24.51 -20.87
CA LYS A 241 -2.22 25.89 -21.40
C LYS A 241 -2.59 26.02 -22.87
N ILE A 242 -2.49 24.95 -23.65
CA ILE A 242 -2.85 24.93 -25.08
C ILE A 242 -4.17 24.19 -25.34
N PHE A 243 -4.99 23.99 -24.31
CA PHE A 243 -6.31 23.34 -24.39
C PHE A 243 -6.28 21.92 -25.00
N LEU A 244 -5.16 21.20 -24.86
CA LEU A 244 -5.07 19.78 -25.21
C LEU A 244 -5.52 18.90 -24.04
N ARG A 245 -5.98 17.68 -24.36
CA ARG A 245 -6.37 16.68 -23.36
C ARG A 245 -5.19 16.36 -22.43
N TYR A 246 -5.37 16.64 -21.14
CA TYR A 246 -4.42 16.36 -20.08
C TYR A 246 -5.06 15.50 -18.99
N ASP A 247 -4.23 14.94 -18.11
CA ASP A 247 -4.71 14.22 -16.93
C ASP A 247 -4.83 15.19 -15.74
N SER A 248 -6.06 15.58 -15.41
CA SER A 248 -6.33 16.50 -14.29
C SER A 248 -5.92 15.91 -12.94
N VAL A 249 -5.96 14.59 -12.79
CA VAL A 249 -5.53 13.90 -11.56
C VAL A 249 -4.03 14.07 -11.35
N ARG A 250 -3.21 13.97 -12.39
CA ARG A 250 -1.76 14.18 -12.25
C ARG A 250 -1.44 15.60 -11.82
N PHE A 251 -2.17 16.59 -12.34
CA PHE A 251 -1.99 17.99 -11.96
C PHE A 251 -2.29 18.26 -10.48
N LEU A 252 -3.24 17.53 -9.89
CA LEU A 252 -3.59 17.60 -8.47
C LEU A 252 -2.51 17.04 -7.52
N SER A 253 -1.42 16.41 -8.00
CA SER A 253 -0.31 15.96 -7.11
C SER A 253 0.59 17.13 -6.71
N SER A 254 0.00 18.13 -6.08
CA SER A 254 0.65 19.41 -5.82
C SER A 254 1.39 19.41 -4.48
N SER A 255 2.26 20.40 -4.28
CA SER A 255 2.93 20.60 -2.99
C SER A 255 1.92 21.14 -1.97
N PRO A 256 1.91 20.70 -0.70
CA PRO A 256 1.03 21.26 0.33
C PRO A 256 1.15 22.78 0.45
N LYS A 257 2.36 23.32 0.27
CA LYS A 257 2.60 24.78 0.20
C LYS A 257 1.80 25.50 -0.90
N LYS A 258 1.52 24.86 -2.04
CA LYS A 258 0.83 25.48 -3.18
C LYS A 258 -0.69 25.35 -3.10
N ASN A 259 -1.19 24.22 -2.61
CA ASN A 259 -2.62 23.96 -2.49
C ASN A 259 -2.91 23.31 -1.13
N PRO A 260 -2.87 24.08 -0.03
CA PRO A 260 -3.00 23.53 1.33
C PRO A 260 -4.35 22.86 1.57
N GLU A 261 -5.42 23.34 0.93
CA GLU A 261 -6.76 22.76 1.04
C GLU A 261 -6.84 21.29 0.60
N GLN A 262 -5.95 20.84 -0.30
CA GLN A 262 -5.86 19.44 -0.72
C GLN A 262 -5.29 18.51 0.36
N PHE A 263 -4.82 19.08 1.48
CA PHE A 263 -4.15 18.39 2.58
C PHE A 263 -4.83 18.65 3.94
N LYS A 264 -5.83 19.54 4.01
CA LYS A 264 -6.61 19.85 5.23
C LYS A 264 -7.84 18.94 5.31
N GLY A 265 -8.23 18.51 6.52
CA GLY A 265 -9.50 17.79 6.78
C GLY A 265 -9.37 16.37 7.37
N GLU A 266 -8.23 15.71 7.22
CA GLU A 266 -8.03 14.32 7.68
C GLU A 266 -7.46 14.23 9.11
N LYS A 267 -8.16 14.78 10.11
CA LYS A 267 -7.67 14.92 11.50
C LYS A 267 -7.09 13.61 12.08
N ASN A 268 -7.85 12.51 11.98
CA ASN A 268 -7.44 11.21 12.50
C ASN A 268 -6.16 10.68 11.85
N LEU A 269 -5.97 10.90 10.55
CA LEU A 269 -4.74 10.52 9.84
C LEU A 269 -3.57 11.39 10.27
N MET A 270 -3.78 12.71 10.40
CA MET A 270 -2.74 13.64 10.84
C MET A 270 -2.26 13.32 12.25
N GLU A 271 -3.16 12.94 13.16
CA GLU A 271 -2.78 12.47 14.49
C GLU A 271 -1.93 11.19 14.46
N ARG A 272 -2.30 10.21 13.61
CA ARG A 272 -1.49 9.00 13.42
C ARG A 272 -0.10 9.32 12.89
N LEU A 273 -0.02 10.19 11.88
CA LEU A 273 1.25 10.65 11.32
C LEU A 273 2.10 11.39 12.37
N LYS A 274 1.49 12.14 13.29
CA LYS A 274 2.20 12.89 14.33
C LYS A 274 2.80 11.98 15.41
N LYS A 275 2.12 10.86 15.69
CA LYS A 275 2.54 9.86 16.69
C LYS A 275 3.66 8.94 16.20
N ILE A 276 3.99 8.92 14.90
CA ILE A 276 5.06 8.06 14.39
C ILE A 276 6.43 8.67 14.67
N THR A 277 7.36 7.86 15.16
CA THR A 277 8.77 8.27 15.29
C THR A 277 9.59 7.76 14.12
N LYS A 278 10.74 8.40 13.86
CA LYS A 278 11.68 7.98 12.82
C LYS A 278 12.20 6.57 13.09
N GLU A 279 12.46 6.24 14.36
CA GLU A 279 12.96 4.94 14.82
C GLU A 279 11.96 3.84 14.51
N LYS A 280 10.67 4.07 14.80
CA LYS A 280 9.60 3.13 14.45
C LYS A 280 9.50 2.92 12.94
N MET A 281 9.66 3.99 12.14
CA MET A 281 9.71 3.86 10.69
C MET A 281 10.93 3.07 10.21
N ILE A 282 12.10 3.26 10.82
CA ILE A 282 13.33 2.52 10.49
C ILE A 282 13.11 1.02 10.75
N ILE A 283 12.64 0.66 11.94
CA ILE A 283 12.37 -0.74 12.31
C ILE A 283 11.39 -1.38 11.31
N TYR A 284 10.34 -0.66 10.93
CA TYR A 284 9.28 -1.19 10.08
C TYR A 284 9.65 -1.23 8.58
N LEU A 285 10.35 -0.22 8.06
CA LEU A 285 10.58 -0.04 6.62
C LEU A 285 11.99 -0.45 6.14
N CYS A 286 13.01 -0.48 7.01
CA CYS A 286 14.38 -0.83 6.60
C CYS A 286 14.58 -2.27 6.07
N PRO A 287 13.73 -3.27 6.40
CA PRO A 287 13.80 -4.56 5.72
C PRO A 287 13.61 -4.47 4.19
N LEU A 288 13.03 -3.37 3.70
CA LEU A 288 12.73 -3.17 2.28
C LEU A 288 13.41 -1.92 1.68
N LEU A 289 13.47 -0.83 2.44
CA LEU A 289 13.97 0.47 2.00
C LEU A 289 15.30 0.78 2.70
N SER A 290 16.17 1.58 2.07
CA SER A 290 17.37 2.05 2.79
C SER A 290 16.98 3.08 3.85
N GLU A 291 17.77 3.17 4.93
CA GLU A 291 17.55 4.15 6.00
C GLU A 291 17.49 5.60 5.46
N LYS A 292 18.31 5.91 4.45
CA LYS A 292 18.26 7.20 3.73
C LYS A 292 16.86 7.47 3.15
N LYS A 293 16.22 6.47 2.52
CA LYS A 293 14.86 6.60 2.00
C LYS A 293 13.85 6.78 3.13
N VAL A 294 13.97 6.01 4.21
CA VAL A 294 13.11 6.15 5.39
C VAL A 294 13.20 7.56 5.98
N SER A 295 14.42 8.08 6.13
CA SER A 295 14.67 9.46 6.59
C SER A 295 14.04 10.49 5.64
N MET A 296 14.08 10.27 4.33
CA MET A 296 13.41 11.16 3.37
C MET A 296 11.88 11.14 3.51
N ILE A 297 11.27 9.98 3.80
CA ILE A 297 9.82 9.87 4.06
C ILE A 297 9.48 10.64 5.34
N TYR A 298 10.20 10.40 6.43
CA TYR A 298 10.01 11.11 7.70
C TYR A 298 10.12 12.63 7.52
N ASN A 299 11.15 13.10 6.81
CA ASN A 299 11.33 14.52 6.53
C ASN A 299 10.19 15.13 5.70
N ARG A 300 9.51 14.35 4.85
CA ARG A 300 8.32 14.82 4.13
C ARG A 300 7.13 14.95 5.08
N ILE A 301 6.92 13.98 5.97
CA ILE A 301 5.89 14.07 7.00
C ILE A 301 6.08 15.34 7.85
N GLN A 302 7.32 15.63 8.29
CA GLN A 302 7.63 16.86 9.02
C GLN A 302 7.35 18.13 8.19
N LYS A 303 7.69 18.12 6.89
CA LYS A 303 7.36 19.23 5.99
C LYS A 303 5.85 19.42 5.81
N LEU A 304 5.08 18.33 5.74
CA LEU A 304 3.62 18.38 5.63
C LEU A 304 3.03 19.12 6.82
N PHE A 305 3.44 18.76 8.05
CA PHE A 305 2.98 19.43 9.28
C PHE A 305 3.29 20.92 9.26
N ARG A 306 4.55 21.28 8.97
CA ARG A 306 4.96 22.68 8.90
C ARG A 306 4.12 23.49 7.90
N TYR A 307 3.83 22.94 6.72
CA TYR A 307 3.02 23.64 5.72
C TYR A 307 1.57 23.84 6.17
N ILE A 308 0.97 22.83 6.81
CA ILE A 308 -0.40 22.93 7.33
C ILE A 308 -0.45 23.98 8.46
N GLU A 309 0.52 23.97 9.37
CA GLU A 309 0.62 24.95 10.46
C GLU A 309 0.82 26.39 9.96
N GLU A 310 1.70 26.59 8.97
CA GLU A 310 1.89 27.90 8.32
C GLU A 310 0.60 28.43 7.71
N THR A 311 -0.19 27.56 7.06
CA THR A 311 -1.45 27.97 6.41
C THR A 311 -2.57 28.26 7.40
N ASN A 312 -2.59 27.62 8.57
CA ASN A 312 -3.60 27.93 9.59
C ASN A 312 -3.35 29.27 10.28
N LYS A 313 -2.12 29.82 10.21
CA LYS A 313 -1.80 31.15 10.77
C LYS A 313 -2.22 32.29 9.87
N THR A 314 -2.34 32.05 8.55
CA THR A 314 -2.76 33.08 7.60
C THR A 314 -4.27 33.24 7.51
N ASP A 315 -5.02 32.29 8.07
CA ASP A 315 -6.49 32.27 8.06
C ASP A 315 -7.09 32.99 9.31
N ILE A 316 -6.25 33.55 10.19
CA ILE A 316 -6.60 34.28 11.43
C ILE A 316 -6.34 35.77 11.21
#